data_AF-A0AAQ2C4A8-F1
#
_entry.id   AF-A0AAQ2C4A8-F1
#
_cell.length_a   1.000
_cell.length_b   1.000
_cell.length_c   1.000
_cell.angle_alpha   90.00
_cell.angle_beta   90.00
_cell.angle_gamma   90.00
#
_symmetry.space_group_name_H-M   'P 1'
#
loop_
_entity.id
_entity.type
_entity.pdbx_description
1 polymer ?
#
loop_
_entity_poly.entity_id
_entity_poly.type
_entity_poly.pdbx_seq_one_letter_code
_entity_poly.pdbx_strand_id
1 'polypeptide(L)' 'MRQFTLTGPAIAICTAGGFLVAGAGSSVALKRGESVYITPDEGTLTFAGAGEVFLATIP' A
#
# COMPACT_ATOMS: atom_id res chain seq x y z
N MET A 1 -10.19 7.63 2.38
CA MET A 1 -8.72 7.51 2.55
C MET A 1 -8.48 6.66 3.78
N ARG A 2 -7.58 5.68 3.75
CA ARG A 2 -7.32 4.78 4.88
C ARG A 2 -5.81 4.71 5.15
N GLN A 3 -5.42 4.72 6.42
CA GLN A 3 -4.02 4.65 6.84
C GLN A 3 -3.72 3.33 7.55
N PHE A 4 -2.48 2.88 7.44
CA PHE A 4 -1.97 1.70 8.12
C PHE A 4 -0.51 1.92 8.52
N THR A 5 -0.18 1.71 9.79
CA THR A 5 1.20 1.80 10.28
C THR A 5 1.87 0.44 10.16
N LEU A 6 2.99 0.40 9.45
CA LEU A 6 3.81 -0.80 9.31
C LEU A 6 4.62 -1.05 10.58
N THR A 7 4.63 -2.30 11.03
CA THR A 7 5.57 -2.82 12.04
C THR A 7 6.73 -3.60 11.40
N GLY A 8 6.63 -3.87 10.11
CA GLY A 8 7.61 -4.62 9.32
C GLY A 8 7.37 -4.44 7.81
N PRO A 9 8.04 -5.24 6.97
CA PRO A 9 7.85 -5.17 5.52
C PRO A 9 6.43 -5.58 5.13
N ALA A 10 5.96 -5.06 4.01
CA ALA A 10 4.63 -5.39 3.51
C ALA A 10 4.58 -5.49 1.99
N ILE A 11 3.55 -6.17 1.50
CA ILE A 11 3.22 -6.24 0.08
C ILE A 11 1.77 -5.79 -0.08
N ALA A 12 1.55 -4.77 -0.92
CA ALA A 12 0.21 -4.35 -1.32
C ALA A 12 -0.12 -4.86 -2.72
N ILE A 13 -1.30 -5.45 -2.89
CA ILE A 13 -1.79 -6.02 -4.16
C ILE A 13 -3.15 -5.41 -4.48
N CYS A 14 -3.29 -4.79 -5.64
CA CYS A 14 -4.57 -4.22 -6.08
C CYS A 14 -5.35 -5.25 -6.90
N THR A 15 -6.45 -5.75 -6.35
CA THR A 15 -7.31 -6.75 -7.01
C THR A 15 -8.42 -6.11 -7.84
N ALA A 16 -8.85 -4.90 -7.47
CA ALA A 16 -9.86 -4.14 -8.20
C ALA A 16 -9.65 -2.62 -8.07
N GLY A 17 -9.97 -1.88 -9.13
CA GLY A 17 -9.88 -0.42 -9.14
C GLY A 17 -8.44 0.10 -9.20
N GLY A 18 -8.17 1.17 -8.44
CA GLY A 18 -6.86 1.81 -8.40
C GLY A 18 -6.66 2.66 -7.15
N PHE A 19 -5.44 2.61 -6.62
CA PHE A 19 -5.04 3.31 -5.39
C PHE A 19 -3.72 4.03 -5.59
N LEU A 20 -3.63 5.24 -5.03
CA LEU A 20 -2.36 5.87 -4.71
C LEU A 20 -1.94 5.39 -3.31
N VAL A 21 -0.79 4.74 -3.24
CA VAL A 21 -0.14 4.32 -1.99
C VAL A 21 0.97 5.32 -1.71
N ALA A 22 0.87 6.05 -0.61
CA ALA A 22 1.89 7.01 -0.17
C ALA A 22 2.49 6.55 1.16
N GLY A 23 3.81 6.47 1.22
CA GLY A 23 4.59 6.29 2.44
C GLY A 23 5.33 7.59 2.83
N ALA A 24 6.31 7.47 3.71
CA ALA A 24 7.14 8.58 4.16
C ALA A 24 8.05 9.16 3.06
N GLY A 25 8.61 8.31 2.19
CA GLY A 25 9.61 8.70 1.20
C GLY A 25 9.11 8.73 -0.24
N SER A 26 8.04 7.98 -0.54
CA SER A 26 7.58 7.80 -1.90
C SER A 26 6.06 7.63 -2.01
N SER A 27 5.54 7.84 -3.21
CA SER A 27 4.17 7.47 -3.55
C SER A 27 4.13 6.75 -4.90
N VAL A 28 3.30 5.72 -4.97
CA VAL A 28 3.16 4.87 -6.16
C VAL A 28 1.67 4.69 -6.45
N ALA A 29 1.31 4.85 -7.73
CA ALA A 29 -0.01 4.49 -8.21
C ALA A 29 -0.05 2.98 -8.50
N LEU A 30 -1.01 2.29 -7.89
CA LEU A 30 -1.27 0.87 -8.06
C LEU A 30 -2.58 0.67 -8.83
N LYS A 31 -2.52 -0.05 -9.93
CA LYS A 31 -3.68 -0.47 -10.73
C LYS A 31 -4.00 -1.94 -10.51
N ARG A 32 -5.21 -2.35 -10.87
CA ARG A 32 -5.63 -3.75 -10.86
C ARG A 32 -4.57 -4.65 -11.51
N GLY A 33 -4.15 -5.68 -10.78
CA GLY A 33 -3.14 -6.65 -11.20
C GLY A 33 -1.71 -6.26 -10.85
N GLU A 34 -1.47 -5.06 -10.34
CA GLU A 34 -0.16 -4.64 -9.85
C GLU A 34 0.02 -4.95 -8.36
N SER A 35 1.29 -5.05 -7.97
CA SER A 35 1.73 -5.23 -6.60
C SER A 35 2.97 -4.39 -6.32
N VAL A 36 3.13 -3.93 -5.09
CA VAL A 36 4.34 -3.22 -4.65
C VAL A 36 4.87 -3.83 -3.35
N TYR A 37 6.19 -3.96 -3.28
CA TYR A 37 6.90 -4.25 -2.04
C TYR A 37 7.17 -2.94 -1.30
N ILE A 38 6.88 -2.93 0.00
CA ILE A 38 6.94 -1.76 0.85
C ILE A 38 7.95 -2.02 1.96
N THR A 39 8.95 -1.16 2.05
CA THR A 39 9.99 -1.25 3.08
C THR A 39 9.43 -0.78 4.43
N PRO A 40 9.95 -1.30 5.56
CA PRO A 40 9.54 -0.84 6.89
C PRO A 40 9.76 0.67 7.11
N ASP A 41 10.77 1.24 6.45
CA ASP A 41 11.15 2.65 6.58
C ASP A 41 10.07 3.64 6.09
N GLU A 42 9.12 3.17 5.27
CA GLU A 42 7.96 3.99 4.84
C GLU A 42 6.99 4.28 6.00
N GLY A 43 7.04 3.51 7.09
CA GLY A 43 6.29 3.74 8.32
C GLY A 43 4.78 3.70 8.11
N THR A 44 4.13 4.87 8.04
CA THR A 44 2.66 4.96 7.89
C THR A 44 2.28 5.10 6.42
N LEU A 45 1.53 4.12 5.93
CA LEU A 45 1.00 4.11 4.57
C LEU A 45 -0.37 4.79 4.53
N THR A 46 -0.59 5.56 3.47
CA THR A 46 -1.89 6.14 3.12
C THR A 46 -2.37 5.57 1.80
N PHE A 47 -3.58 5.02 1.80
CA PHE A 47 -4.26 4.51 0.61
C PHE A 47 -5.38 5.49 0.21
N ALA A 48 -5.23 6.09 -0.97
CA ALA A 48 -6.21 7.00 -1.56
C ALA A 48 -6.66 6.47 -2.91
N GLY A 49 -7.94 6.11 -3.04
CA GLY A 49 -8.48 5.52 -4.25
C GLY A 49 -9.79 4.80 -4.01
N ALA A 50 -10.25 4.09 -5.02
CA ALA A 50 -11.47 3.29 -4.97
C ALA A 50 -11.21 1.91 -5.59
N GLY A 51 -11.78 0.88 -4.97
CA GLY A 51 -11.59 -0.52 -5.34
C GLY A 51 -11.23 -1.38 -4.14
N GLU A 52 -10.39 -2.39 -4.38
CA GLU A 52 -9.93 -3.34 -3.37
C GLU A 52 -8.40 -3.53 -3.45
N VAL A 53 -7.75 -3.42 -2.28
CA VAL A 53 -6.31 -3.64 -2.11
C VAL A 53 -6.10 -4.53 -0.89
N PHE A 54 -5.28 -5.56 -1.04
CA PHE A 54 -4.85 -6.44 0.04
C PHE A 54 -3.46 -6.03 0.49
N LEU A 55 -3.27 -5.91 1.81
CA LEU A 55 -1.99 -5.64 2.43
C LEU A 55 -1.58 -6.87 3.24
N ALA A 56 -0.52 -7.54 2.80
CA ALA A 56 0.11 -8.62 3.55
C ALA A 56 1.32 -8.05 4.31
N THR A 57 1.37 -8.26 5.62
CA THR A 57 2.48 -7.83 6.47
C THR A 57 2.74 -8.87 7.57
N ILE A 58 3.85 -8.72 8.27
CA ILE A 58 4.21 -9.58 9.40
C ILE A 58 3.79 -8.92 10.72
N PRO A 59 3.47 -9.70 11.78
CA PRO A 59 3.16 -9.17 13.10
C PRO A 59 4.28 -8.30 13.68
#